data_AF-A0A7Y5A452-F1
#
_entry.id   AF-A0A7Y5A452-F1
#
_cell.length_a   1.000
_cell.length_b   1.000
_cell.length_c   1.000
_cell.angle_alpha   90.00
_cell.angle_beta   90.00
_cell.angle_gamma   90.00
#
_symmetry.space_group_name_H-M   'P 1'
#
loop_
_entity.id
_entity.type
_entity.pdbx_description
1 polymer ?
#
loop_
_entity_poly.entity_id
_entity_poly.type
_entity_poly.pdbx_seq_one_letter_code
_entity_poly.pdbx_strand_id
1 'polypeptide(L)'
;MNKNAIIDRIITRERLNPYLKHHSDIIDKALAHYKSNILVSESFYPLIAILEVGLRNTIDNQLNRKYNDSKWYENTDFIRTASRYQIDRISEARTNIQASKKEITTGRIISELTFGFWTSLFDTKFELTLWKNLRLAFPNCPKQNRNRKNISSKFNQIRKFRNRIFHHEAITWNLDVLNSYNNEILEGISWLDNDLLNWIGDLNHVGETIEKYRKTIE
;
A
#
# COMPACT_ATOMS: atom_id res chain seq x y z
N MET A 1 10.09 -6.95 -34.37
CA MET A 1 8.83 -6.55 -33.69
C MET A 1 8.53 -5.10 -34.07
N ASN A 2 7.36 -4.80 -34.65
CA ASN A 2 7.02 -3.43 -35.05
C ASN A 2 6.63 -2.60 -33.81
N LYS A 3 7.60 -1.83 -33.27
CA LYS A 3 7.44 -1.04 -32.04
C LYS A 3 6.30 -0.03 -32.16
N ASN A 4 6.15 0.61 -33.33
CA ASN A 4 5.12 1.61 -33.57
C ASN A 4 3.72 1.00 -33.50
N ALA A 5 3.51 -0.19 -34.07
CA ALA A 5 2.22 -0.89 -34.01
C ALA A 5 1.80 -1.26 -32.57
N ILE A 6 2.76 -1.58 -31.69
CA ILE A 6 2.49 -1.89 -30.27
C ILE A 6 2.19 -0.63 -29.48
N ILE A 7 2.93 0.46 -29.75
CA ILE A 7 2.70 1.76 -29.11
C ILE A 7 1.29 2.25 -29.47
N ASP A 8 0.91 2.22 -30.74
CA ASP A 8 -0.37 2.78 -31.17
C ASP A 8 -1.57 1.92 -30.71
N ARG A 9 -1.41 0.61 -30.50
CA ARG A 9 -2.53 -0.30 -30.14
C ARG A 9 -2.63 -0.66 -28.66
N ILE A 10 -1.52 -0.81 -27.94
CA ILE A 10 -1.51 -1.39 -26.58
C ILE A 10 -1.06 -0.37 -25.54
N ILE A 11 0.13 0.23 -25.73
CA ILE A 11 0.67 1.18 -24.75
C ILE A 11 -0.07 2.51 -24.82
N THR A 12 -0.50 2.89 -26.02
CA THR A 12 -1.00 4.20 -26.44
C THR A 12 0.07 5.30 -26.40
N ARG A 13 -0.05 6.26 -27.33
CA ARG A 13 0.82 7.44 -27.34
C ARG A 13 0.64 8.28 -26.09
N GLU A 14 -0.58 8.40 -25.58
CA GLU A 14 -0.87 9.18 -24.37
C GLU A 14 -0.07 8.69 -23.15
N ARG A 15 0.02 7.36 -22.98
CA ARG A 15 0.77 6.77 -21.87
C ARG A 15 2.29 6.91 -22.04
N LEU A 16 2.78 6.85 -23.28
CA LEU A 16 4.21 6.96 -23.58
C LEU A 16 4.69 8.42 -23.67
N ASN A 17 3.79 9.38 -23.91
CA ASN A 17 4.11 10.79 -24.14
C ASN A 17 4.99 11.43 -23.04
N PRO A 18 4.77 11.19 -21.74
CA PRO A 18 5.66 11.72 -20.70
C PRO A 18 7.11 11.23 -20.87
N TYR A 19 7.30 9.97 -21.25
CA TYR A 19 8.61 9.37 -21.49
C TYR A 19 9.26 9.88 -22.77
N LEU A 20 8.47 10.08 -23.84
CA LEU A 20 8.95 10.67 -25.09
C LEU A 20 9.47 12.09 -24.86
N LYS A 21 8.69 12.92 -24.15
CA LYS A 21 9.11 14.28 -23.79
C LYS A 21 10.41 14.29 -22.98
N HIS A 22 10.53 13.39 -22.01
CA HIS A 22 11.76 13.26 -21.20
C HIS A 22 12.98 12.85 -22.03
N HIS A 23 12.79 11.97 -23.01
CA HIS A 23 13.86 11.42 -23.84
C HIS A 23 13.98 12.05 -25.24
N SER A 24 13.56 13.31 -25.40
CA SER A 24 13.64 14.08 -26.66
C SER A 24 13.07 13.33 -27.87
N ASP A 25 11.89 12.72 -27.69
CA ASP A 25 11.16 11.91 -28.67
C ASP A 25 11.90 10.67 -29.21
N ILE A 26 12.99 10.25 -28.54
CA ILE A 26 13.70 9.02 -28.87
C ILE A 26 12.89 7.83 -28.35
N ILE A 27 12.13 7.20 -29.24
CA ILE A 27 11.21 6.08 -28.96
C ILE A 27 11.88 4.97 -28.16
N ASP A 28 13.11 4.57 -28.55
CA ASP A 28 13.80 3.45 -27.91
C ASP A 28 14.19 3.73 -26.45
N LYS A 29 14.59 4.97 -26.15
CA LYS A 29 14.86 5.40 -24.77
C LYS A 29 13.57 5.54 -23.96
N ALA A 30 12.52 6.11 -24.55
CA ALA A 30 11.22 6.23 -23.90
C ALA A 30 10.63 4.85 -23.53
N LEU A 31 10.71 3.87 -24.44
CA LEU A 31 10.30 2.50 -24.18
C LEU A 31 11.17 1.81 -23.12
N ALA A 32 12.48 2.06 -23.14
CA ALA A 32 13.40 1.51 -22.14
C ALA A 32 13.10 2.07 -20.73
N HIS A 33 12.84 3.38 -20.62
CA HIS A 33 12.41 4.00 -19.37
C HIS A 33 11.03 3.46 -18.94
N TYR A 34 10.05 3.35 -19.84
CA TYR A 34 8.74 2.76 -19.51
C TYR A 34 8.86 1.33 -18.94
N LYS A 35 9.71 0.48 -19.54
CA LYS A 35 10.01 -0.86 -19.01
C LYS A 35 10.70 -0.80 -17.64
N SER A 36 11.66 0.12 -17.49
CA SER A 36 12.34 0.34 -16.21
C SER A 36 11.37 0.75 -15.12
N ASN A 37 10.37 1.60 -15.43
CA ASN A 37 9.31 1.96 -14.49
C ASN A 37 8.52 0.75 -14.00
N ILE A 38 8.19 -0.20 -14.89
CA ILE A 38 7.49 -1.43 -14.52
C ILE A 38 8.36 -2.25 -13.55
N LEU A 39 9.64 -2.44 -13.86
CA LEU A 39 10.55 -3.26 -13.06
C LEU A 39 10.86 -2.62 -11.70
N VAL A 40 11.04 -1.30 -11.66
CA VAL A 40 11.20 -0.58 -10.40
C VAL A 40 9.90 -0.65 -9.59
N SER A 41 8.73 -0.49 -10.22
CA SER A 41 7.43 -0.62 -9.52
C SER A 41 7.23 -2.02 -8.93
N GLU A 42 7.62 -3.06 -9.66
CA GLU A 42 7.56 -4.45 -9.22
C GLU A 42 8.45 -4.71 -8.01
N SER A 43 9.65 -4.11 -7.95
CA SER A 43 10.56 -4.29 -6.81
C SER A 43 9.99 -3.85 -5.45
N PHE A 44 8.98 -2.97 -5.43
CA PHE A 44 8.30 -2.55 -4.20
C PHE A 44 7.23 -3.55 -3.73
N TYR A 45 6.83 -4.51 -4.57
CA TYR A 45 5.75 -5.45 -4.27
C TYR A 45 5.96 -6.20 -2.95
N PRO A 46 7.14 -6.79 -2.66
CA PRO A 46 7.32 -7.53 -1.40
C PRO A 46 7.15 -6.63 -0.17
N LEU A 47 7.72 -5.43 -0.19
CA LEU A 47 7.61 -4.46 0.90
C LEU A 47 6.16 -4.07 1.17
N ILE A 48 5.41 -3.77 0.10
CA ILE A 48 3.99 -3.40 0.20
C ILE A 48 3.17 -4.58 0.73
N ALA A 49 3.36 -5.78 0.18
CA ALA A 49 2.59 -6.95 0.57
C ALA A 49 2.72 -7.24 2.08
N ILE A 50 3.94 -7.18 2.60
CA ILE A 50 4.24 -7.47 4.00
C ILE A 50 3.71 -6.38 4.91
N LEU A 51 3.88 -5.10 4.53
CA LEU A 51 3.31 -3.99 5.28
C LEU A 51 1.79 -4.09 5.36
N GLU A 52 1.11 -4.44 4.27
CA GLU A 52 -0.36 -4.52 4.24
C GLU A 52 -0.89 -5.65 5.11
N VAL A 53 -0.28 -6.83 5.03
CA VAL A 53 -0.65 -7.98 5.86
C VAL A 53 -0.36 -7.69 7.33
N GLY A 54 0.82 -7.16 7.64
CA GLY A 54 1.23 -6.80 9.00
C GLY A 54 0.32 -5.74 9.60
N LEU A 55 0.04 -4.65 8.87
CA LEU A 55 -0.82 -3.58 9.36
C LEU A 55 -2.25 -4.08 9.60
N ARG A 56 -2.80 -4.85 8.66
CA ARG A 56 -4.13 -5.44 8.81
C ARG A 56 -4.22 -6.30 10.06
N ASN A 57 -3.29 -7.25 10.21
CA ASN A 57 -3.36 -8.24 11.29
C ASN A 57 -3.14 -7.58 12.65
N THR A 58 -2.23 -6.60 12.74
CA THR A 58 -1.99 -5.86 13.99
C THR A 58 -3.20 -5.01 14.38
N ILE A 59 -3.86 -4.32 13.43
CA ILE A 59 -5.09 -3.57 13.69
C ILE A 59 -6.23 -4.50 14.09
N ASP A 60 -6.45 -5.58 13.35
CA ASP A 60 -7.48 -6.59 13.64
C ASP A 60 -7.32 -7.11 15.09
N ASN A 61 -6.11 -7.46 15.50
CA ASN A 61 -5.80 -7.86 16.87
C ASN A 61 -6.15 -6.79 17.91
N GLN A 62 -5.88 -5.50 17.64
CA GLN A 62 -6.27 -4.43 18.56
C GLN A 62 -7.79 -4.21 18.62
N LEU A 63 -8.50 -4.39 17.51
CA LEU A 63 -9.96 -4.27 17.47
C LEU A 63 -10.64 -5.45 18.17
N ASN A 64 -10.17 -6.67 17.93
CA ASN A 64 -10.57 -7.88 18.66
C ASN A 64 -10.47 -7.66 20.18
N ARG A 65 -9.35 -7.10 20.66
CA ARG A 65 -9.15 -6.79 22.09
C ARG A 65 -10.04 -5.67 22.60
N LYS A 66 -10.19 -4.58 21.82
CA LYS A 66 -11.00 -3.42 22.21
C LYS A 66 -12.47 -3.80 22.40
N TYR A 67 -13.01 -4.61 21.50
CA TYR A 67 -14.43 -4.99 21.48
C TYR A 67 -14.70 -6.34 22.17
N ASN A 68 -13.64 -7.08 22.56
CA ASN A 68 -13.72 -8.44 23.07
C ASN A 68 -14.53 -9.37 22.15
N ASP A 69 -14.32 -9.23 20.85
CA ASP A 69 -15.13 -9.88 19.82
C ASP A 69 -14.29 -10.16 18.56
N SER A 70 -14.15 -11.44 18.22
CA SER A 70 -13.49 -11.90 16.99
C SER A 70 -14.17 -11.42 15.70
N LYS A 71 -15.43 -10.98 15.80
CA LYS A 71 -16.23 -10.37 14.74
C LYS A 71 -16.53 -8.93 15.09
N TRP A 72 -15.56 -8.17 15.60
CA TRP A 72 -15.71 -6.77 15.99
C TRP A 72 -16.40 -5.89 14.92
N TYR A 73 -16.30 -6.24 13.64
CA TYR A 73 -16.98 -5.54 12.55
C TYR A 73 -18.51 -5.70 12.55
N GLU A 74 -19.05 -6.66 13.29
CA GLU A 74 -20.49 -6.86 13.58
C GLU A 74 -20.89 -6.30 14.95
N ASN A 75 -19.92 -5.95 15.79
CA ASN A 75 -20.17 -5.46 17.14
C ASN A 75 -20.94 -4.14 17.11
N THR A 76 -21.98 -4.03 17.94
CA THR A 76 -22.87 -2.85 17.96
C THR A 76 -22.14 -1.56 18.30
N ASP A 77 -21.12 -1.60 19.15
CA ASP A 77 -20.34 -0.42 19.52
C ASP A 77 -19.36 -0.02 18.41
N PHE A 78 -18.83 -0.98 17.65
CA PHE A 78 -18.08 -0.68 16.43
C PHE A 78 -18.99 -0.04 15.39
N ILE A 79 -20.18 -0.60 15.13
CA ILE A 79 -21.13 -0.07 14.15
C ILE A 79 -21.53 1.38 14.47
N ARG A 80 -21.74 1.71 15.76
CA ARG A 80 -22.01 3.08 16.22
C ARG A 80 -20.82 4.03 16.00
N THR A 81 -19.60 3.51 16.08
CA THR A 81 -18.35 4.28 15.93
C THR A 81 -17.95 4.46 14.46
N ALA A 82 -18.21 3.46 13.63
CA ALA A 82 -17.86 3.41 12.21
C ALA A 82 -18.60 4.51 11.43
N SER A 83 -18.02 4.98 10.31
CA SER A 83 -18.81 5.75 9.34
C SER A 83 -19.33 4.83 8.25
N ARG A 84 -20.22 5.39 7.44
CA ARG A 84 -20.75 4.78 6.23
C ARG A 84 -19.67 4.12 5.37
N TYR A 85 -18.50 4.76 5.22
CA TYR A 85 -17.38 4.17 4.48
C TYR A 85 -16.95 2.80 5.03
N GLN A 86 -16.72 2.67 6.35
CA GLN A 86 -16.31 1.38 6.92
C GLN A 86 -17.41 0.32 6.76
N ILE A 87 -18.66 0.70 7.02
CA ILE A 87 -19.82 -0.19 6.87
C ILE A 87 -19.96 -0.69 5.43
N ASP A 88 -19.85 0.20 4.46
CA ASP A 88 -19.97 -0.15 3.04
C ASP A 88 -18.83 -1.06 2.57
N ARG A 89 -17.58 -0.84 3.02
CA ARG A 89 -16.46 -1.72 2.69
C ARG A 89 -16.60 -3.12 3.31
N ILE A 90 -17.13 -3.23 4.53
CA ILE A 90 -17.42 -4.53 5.15
C ILE A 90 -18.55 -5.25 4.41
N SER A 91 -19.59 -4.53 3.99
CA SER A 91 -20.71 -5.08 3.21
C SER A 91 -20.27 -5.55 1.82
N GLU A 92 -19.44 -4.76 1.13
CA GLU A 92 -18.84 -5.12 -0.16
C GLU A 92 -17.97 -6.38 -0.02
N ALA A 93 -17.14 -6.45 1.02
CA ALA A 93 -16.33 -7.64 1.29
C ALA A 93 -17.19 -8.91 1.44
N ARG A 94 -18.31 -8.84 2.17
CA ARG A 94 -19.26 -9.97 2.26
C ARG A 94 -19.81 -10.36 0.89
N THR A 95 -20.25 -9.36 0.13
CA THR A 95 -20.84 -9.54 -1.19
C THR A 95 -19.84 -10.24 -2.13
N ASN A 96 -18.58 -9.81 -2.13
CA ASN A 96 -17.53 -10.40 -2.97
C ASN A 96 -17.24 -11.86 -2.61
N ILE A 97 -17.19 -12.17 -1.30
CA ILE A 97 -16.96 -13.54 -0.81
C ILE A 97 -18.12 -14.45 -1.23
N GLN A 98 -19.36 -13.98 -1.09
CA GLN A 98 -20.55 -14.72 -1.49
C GLN A 98 -20.64 -14.90 -3.00
N ALA A 99 -20.34 -13.86 -3.78
CA ALA A 99 -20.28 -13.93 -5.25
C ALA A 99 -19.23 -14.96 -5.72
N SER A 100 -18.14 -15.12 -4.97
CA SER A 100 -17.11 -16.13 -5.19
C SER A 100 -17.51 -17.54 -4.68
N LYS A 101 -18.75 -17.74 -4.23
CA LYS A 101 -19.28 -18.99 -3.66
C LYS A 101 -18.45 -19.54 -2.50
N LYS A 102 -17.83 -18.65 -1.72
CA LYS A 102 -17.03 -19.00 -0.54
C LYS A 102 -17.86 -18.76 0.72
N GLU A 103 -17.66 -19.61 1.73
CA GLU A 103 -18.20 -19.38 3.07
C GLU A 103 -17.65 -18.08 3.68
N ILE A 104 -18.50 -17.32 4.37
CA ILE A 104 -18.08 -16.14 5.11
C ILE A 104 -17.41 -16.57 6.41
N THR A 105 -16.10 -16.34 6.51
CA THR A 105 -15.33 -16.51 7.75
C THR A 105 -14.71 -15.18 8.14
N THR A 106 -14.40 -15.00 9.43
CA THR A 106 -13.68 -13.81 9.93
C THR A 106 -12.42 -13.57 9.12
N GLY A 107 -11.56 -14.58 8.97
CA GLY A 107 -10.32 -14.47 8.21
C GLY A 107 -10.54 -14.00 6.76
N ARG A 108 -11.60 -14.48 6.09
CA ARG A 108 -11.93 -14.04 4.73
C ARG A 108 -12.37 -12.58 4.69
N ILE A 109 -13.23 -12.15 5.61
CA ILE A 109 -13.66 -10.74 5.71
C ILE A 109 -12.45 -9.83 5.93
N ILE A 110 -11.62 -10.15 6.91
CA ILE A 110 -10.41 -9.40 7.22
C ILE A 110 -9.51 -9.33 5.98
N SER A 111 -9.30 -10.47 5.30
CA SER A 111 -8.43 -10.53 4.12
C SER A 111 -8.95 -9.77 2.90
N GLU A 112 -10.26 -9.66 2.73
CA GLU A 112 -10.94 -8.99 1.62
C GLU A 112 -10.90 -7.46 1.76
N LEU A 113 -10.77 -6.95 2.99
CA LEU A 113 -10.67 -5.52 3.26
C LEU A 113 -9.35 -4.94 2.76
N THR A 114 -9.44 -3.96 1.85
CA THR A 114 -8.29 -3.30 1.23
C THR A 114 -7.46 -2.49 2.22
N PHE A 115 -6.21 -2.17 1.86
CA PHE A 115 -5.36 -1.27 2.64
C PHE A 115 -6.00 0.11 2.92
N GLY A 116 -6.85 0.59 2.01
CA GLY A 116 -7.65 1.80 2.22
C GLY A 116 -8.57 1.71 3.43
N PHE A 117 -9.19 0.57 3.66
CA PHE A 117 -10.01 0.35 4.85
C PHE A 117 -9.17 0.48 6.12
N TRP A 118 -8.05 -0.24 6.20
CA TRP A 118 -7.20 -0.27 7.39
C TRP A 118 -6.61 1.10 7.73
N THR A 119 -6.10 1.81 6.72
CA THR A 119 -5.55 3.17 6.91
C THR A 119 -6.61 4.21 7.28
N SER A 120 -7.86 4.05 6.83
CA SER A 120 -8.97 4.96 7.19
C SER A 120 -9.33 4.92 8.69
N LEU A 121 -8.96 3.85 9.40
CA LEU A 121 -9.18 3.75 10.84
C LEU A 121 -8.31 4.72 11.66
N PHE A 122 -7.34 5.38 11.01
CA PHE A 122 -6.52 6.46 11.58
C PHE A 122 -7.02 7.86 11.25
N ASP A 123 -8.20 8.01 10.64
CA ASP A 123 -8.77 9.32 10.34
C ASP A 123 -9.09 10.10 11.63
N THR A 124 -9.09 11.43 11.54
CA THR A 124 -9.30 12.34 12.70
C THR A 124 -10.57 12.01 13.48
N LYS A 125 -11.64 11.59 12.81
CA LYS A 125 -12.90 11.21 13.47
C LYS A 125 -12.77 10.05 14.46
N PHE A 126 -11.74 9.20 14.32
CA PHE A 126 -11.49 8.04 15.16
C PHE A 126 -10.49 8.32 16.28
N GLU A 127 -10.04 9.57 16.43
CA GLU A 127 -9.06 9.96 17.43
C GLU A 127 -9.57 9.72 18.86
N LEU A 128 -10.84 10.04 19.14
CA LEU A 128 -11.41 9.83 20.48
C LEU A 128 -11.87 8.39 20.73
N THR A 129 -12.17 7.63 19.68
CA THR A 129 -12.85 6.34 19.79
C THR A 129 -11.93 5.14 19.58
N LEU A 130 -11.07 5.14 18.56
CA LEU A 130 -10.23 3.98 18.21
C LEU A 130 -8.76 4.18 18.60
N TRP A 131 -8.24 5.40 18.46
CA TRP A 131 -6.80 5.66 18.53
C TRP A 131 -6.10 5.15 19.80
N LYS A 132 -6.74 5.28 20.98
CA LYS A 132 -6.18 4.80 22.26
C LYS A 132 -5.74 3.33 22.20
N ASN A 133 -6.47 2.49 21.46
CA ASN A 133 -6.18 1.07 21.26
C ASN A 133 -5.31 0.86 20.01
N LEU A 134 -5.63 1.54 18.90
CA LEU A 134 -4.91 1.36 17.64
C LEU A 134 -3.42 1.76 17.72
N ARG A 135 -3.06 2.72 18.56
CA ARG A 135 -1.64 3.06 18.80
C ARG A 135 -0.79 1.89 19.32
N LEU A 136 -1.43 0.87 19.90
CA LEU A 136 -0.77 -0.34 20.40
C LEU A 136 -0.43 -1.33 19.28
N ALA A 137 -0.96 -1.14 18.07
CA ALA A 137 -0.53 -1.86 16.87
C ALA A 137 0.91 -1.50 16.44
N PHE A 138 1.49 -0.44 17.02
CA PHE A 138 2.81 0.08 16.67
C PHE A 138 3.76 0.03 17.88
N PRO A 139 4.11 -1.17 18.38
CA PRO A 139 4.92 -1.31 19.60
C PRO A 139 6.31 -0.69 19.48
N ASN A 140 6.89 -0.65 18.28
CA ASN A 140 8.25 -0.17 18.02
C ASN A 140 8.30 1.29 17.51
N CYS A 141 7.14 1.91 17.24
CA CYS A 141 7.10 3.30 16.78
C CYS A 141 7.64 4.26 17.88
N PRO A 142 8.63 5.13 17.60
CA PRO A 142 9.16 6.07 18.60
C PRO A 142 8.05 6.90 19.25
N LYS A 143 8.17 7.19 20.55
CA LYS A 143 7.09 7.86 21.32
C LYS A 143 6.66 9.20 20.70
N GLN A 144 7.60 9.97 20.17
CA GLN A 144 7.38 11.24 19.49
C GLN A 144 6.62 11.09 18.15
N ASN A 145 6.77 9.95 17.47
CA ASN A 145 6.05 9.63 16.24
C ASN A 145 4.71 8.92 16.49
N ARG A 146 4.51 8.31 17.66
CA ARG A 146 3.32 7.51 18.01
C ARG A 146 2.12 8.37 18.40
N ASN A 147 1.71 9.25 17.48
CA ASN A 147 0.46 10.01 17.54
C ASN A 147 -0.37 9.76 16.27
N ARG A 148 -1.69 9.95 16.38
CA ARG A 148 -2.66 9.63 15.32
C ARG A 148 -2.34 10.34 14.01
N LYS A 149 -1.93 11.61 14.08
CA LYS A 149 -1.59 12.42 12.90
C LYS A 149 -0.41 11.85 12.13
N ASN A 150 0.67 11.50 12.84
CA ASN A 150 1.89 11.00 12.21
C ASN A 150 1.68 9.59 11.62
N ILE A 151 1.00 8.69 12.36
CA ILE A 151 0.62 7.37 11.85
C ILE A 151 -0.27 7.52 10.60
N SER A 152 -1.34 8.30 10.70
CA SER A 152 -2.27 8.53 9.58
C SER A 152 -1.54 9.11 8.35
N SER A 153 -0.67 10.10 8.55
CA SER A 153 0.10 10.72 7.48
C SER A 153 1.03 9.71 6.79
N LYS A 154 1.82 8.94 7.55
CA LYS A 154 2.73 7.93 7.00
C LYS A 154 1.98 6.89 6.16
N PHE A 155 1.00 6.21 6.76
CA PHE A 155 0.30 5.12 6.07
C PHE A 155 -0.55 5.61 4.90
N ASN A 156 -1.08 6.84 4.93
CA ASN A 156 -1.73 7.43 3.76
C ASN A 156 -0.74 7.78 2.64
N GLN A 157 0.47 8.23 2.95
CA GLN A 157 1.51 8.44 1.94
C GLN A 157 1.90 7.13 1.26
N ILE A 158 2.13 6.08 2.05
CA ILE A 158 2.43 4.74 1.53
C ILE A 158 1.26 4.21 0.69
N ARG A 159 0.00 4.38 1.15
CA ARG A 159 -1.19 3.99 0.38
C ARG A 159 -1.27 4.70 -0.96
N LYS A 160 -1.02 6.01 -1.01
CA LYS A 160 -1.02 6.77 -2.27
C LYS A 160 0.05 6.25 -3.21
N PHE A 161 1.27 6.04 -2.73
CA PHE A 161 2.37 5.50 -3.52
C PHE A 161 2.05 4.09 -4.06
N ARG A 162 1.59 3.20 -3.19
CA ARG A 162 1.10 1.88 -3.57
C ARG A 162 0.03 1.97 -4.65
N ASN A 163 -0.96 2.86 -4.51
CA ASN A 163 -2.02 2.99 -5.50
C ASN A 163 -1.45 3.37 -6.87
N ARG A 164 -0.48 4.28 -6.93
CA ARG A 164 0.20 4.63 -8.19
C ARG A 164 0.84 3.41 -8.85
N ILE A 165 1.55 2.57 -8.09
CA ILE A 165 2.14 1.32 -8.59
C ILE A 165 1.07 0.38 -9.18
N PHE A 166 -0.01 0.12 -8.42
CA PHE A 166 -1.04 -0.83 -8.84
C PHE A 166 -2.04 -0.26 -9.87
N HIS A 167 -2.06 1.05 -10.08
CA HIS A 167 -2.68 1.70 -11.24
C HIS A 167 -1.72 1.84 -12.43
N HIS A 168 -0.53 1.24 -12.32
CA HIS A 168 0.52 1.21 -13.35
C HIS A 168 1.02 2.61 -13.75
N GLU A 169 0.91 3.59 -12.85
CA GLU A 169 1.40 4.94 -13.08
C GLU A 169 2.94 4.98 -13.08
N ALA A 170 3.48 6.06 -13.64
CA ALA A 170 4.91 6.30 -13.64
C ALA A 170 5.39 6.84 -12.28
N ILE A 171 6.40 6.20 -11.70
CA ILE A 171 6.99 6.54 -10.40
C ILE A 171 8.48 6.92 -10.52
N THR A 172 9.14 6.62 -11.64
CA THR A 172 10.59 6.80 -11.86
C THR A 172 10.99 8.21 -12.30
N TRP A 173 10.14 9.22 -12.08
CA TRP A 173 10.48 10.61 -12.42
C TRP A 173 11.53 11.23 -11.48
N ASN A 174 11.67 10.69 -10.27
CA ASN A 174 12.64 11.15 -9.28
C ASN A 174 13.09 9.97 -8.41
N LEU A 175 14.35 9.55 -8.58
CA LEU A 175 14.92 8.39 -7.87
C LEU A 175 15.13 8.65 -6.37
N ASP A 176 15.40 9.88 -5.95
CA ASP A 176 15.56 10.23 -4.53
C ASP A 176 14.24 10.13 -3.76
N VAL A 177 13.14 10.50 -4.42
CA VAL A 177 11.78 10.30 -3.89
C VAL A 177 11.46 8.81 -3.76
N LEU A 178 11.92 7.96 -4.68
CA LEU A 178 11.75 6.50 -4.56
C LEU A 178 12.53 5.91 -3.37
N ASN A 179 13.77 6.36 -3.16
CA ASN A 179 14.55 5.98 -1.99
C ASN A 179 13.87 6.43 -0.69
N SER A 180 13.25 7.61 -0.69
CA SER A 180 12.45 8.08 0.44
C SER A 180 11.24 7.19 0.68
N TYR A 181 10.49 6.78 -0.35
CA TYR A 181 9.38 5.83 -0.20
C TYR A 181 9.83 4.46 0.31
N ASN A 182 10.97 3.95 -0.17
CA ASN A 182 11.56 2.71 0.34
C ASN A 182 11.80 2.81 1.85
N ASN A 183 12.46 3.88 2.30
CA ASN A 183 12.73 4.12 3.72
C ASN A 183 11.44 4.29 4.54
N GLU A 184 10.46 5.02 4.02
CA GLU A 184 9.16 5.21 4.67
C GLU A 184 8.40 3.89 4.88
N ILE A 185 8.45 2.99 3.89
CA ILE A 185 7.84 1.65 3.98
C ILE A 185 8.58 0.79 4.98
N LEU A 186 9.92 0.72 4.92
CA LEU A 186 10.73 -0.04 5.87
C LEU A 186 10.55 0.46 7.30
N GLU A 187 10.50 1.77 7.51
CA GLU A 187 10.18 2.34 8.82
C GLU A 187 8.75 1.98 9.27
N GLY A 188 7.78 1.99 8.36
CA GLY A 188 6.42 1.53 8.64
C GLY A 188 6.36 0.06 9.07
N ILE A 189 7.15 -0.82 8.44
CA ILE A 189 7.28 -2.23 8.81
C ILE A 189 7.91 -2.36 10.21
N SER A 190 9.01 -1.65 10.46
CA SER A 190 9.72 -1.70 11.75
C SER A 190 8.83 -1.29 12.91
N TRP A 191 7.94 -0.31 12.70
CA TRP A 191 6.97 0.13 13.70
C TRP A 191 5.99 -0.97 14.12
N LEU A 192 5.66 -1.90 13.23
CA LEU A 192 4.80 -3.04 13.50
C LEU A 192 5.58 -4.13 14.24
N ASP A 193 6.72 -4.54 13.68
CA ASP A 193 7.59 -5.60 14.21
C ASP A 193 9.00 -5.45 13.63
N ASN A 194 10.03 -5.55 14.48
CA ASN A 194 11.42 -5.44 14.03
C ASN A 194 11.89 -6.72 13.33
N ASP A 195 11.35 -7.88 13.69
CA ASP A 195 11.76 -9.16 13.10
C ASP A 195 11.28 -9.29 11.65
N LEU A 196 10.22 -8.56 11.27
CA LEU A 196 9.75 -8.47 9.88
C LEU A 196 10.79 -7.82 8.96
N LEU A 197 11.64 -6.92 9.45
CA LEU A 197 12.72 -6.33 8.65
C LEU A 197 13.80 -7.36 8.30
N ASN A 198 14.11 -8.27 9.23
CA ASN A 198 15.06 -9.34 8.97
C ASN A 198 14.46 -10.34 8.00
N TRP A 199 13.18 -10.67 8.17
CA TRP A 199 12.47 -11.62 7.33
C TRP A 199 12.32 -11.16 5.87
N ILE A 200 12.19 -9.85 5.63
CA ILE A 200 12.06 -9.31 4.26
C ILE A 200 13.40 -9.06 3.56
N GLY A 201 14.53 -9.30 4.24
CA GLY A 201 15.85 -8.94 3.74
C GLY A 201 16.20 -9.62 2.41
N ASP A 202 15.82 -10.87 2.23
CA ASP A 202 16.01 -11.63 0.98
C ASP A 202 15.02 -11.25 -0.14
N LEU A 203 13.88 -10.67 0.22
CA LEU A 203 12.88 -10.20 -0.73
C LEU A 203 13.09 -8.74 -1.16
N ASN A 204 13.80 -7.94 -0.36
CA ASN A 204 14.00 -6.52 -0.62
C ASN A 204 15.12 -6.26 -1.64
N HIS A 205 14.73 -6.01 -2.88
CA HIS A 205 15.64 -5.73 -4.00
C HIS A 205 15.39 -4.35 -4.62
N VAL A 206 14.71 -3.44 -3.91
CA VAL A 206 14.36 -2.09 -4.41
C VAL A 206 15.60 -1.29 -4.76
N GLY A 207 16.57 -1.19 -3.85
CA GLY A 207 17.79 -0.41 -4.04
C GLY A 207 18.62 -0.92 -5.22
N GLU A 208 18.82 -2.24 -5.30
CA GLU A 208 19.52 -2.90 -6.40
C GLU A 208 18.85 -2.66 -7.75
N THR A 209 17.50 -2.71 -7.78
CA THR A 209 16.72 -2.50 -8.99
C THR A 209 16.79 -1.05 -9.47
N ILE A 210 16.68 -0.07 -8.55
CA ILE A 210 16.84 1.35 -8.86
C ILE A 210 18.22 1.59 -9.47
N GLU A 211 19.29 1.05 -8.87
CA GLU A 211 20.65 1.27 -9.36
C GLU A 211 20.88 0.59 -10.73
N LYS A 212 20.36 -0.63 -10.92
CA LYS A 212 20.42 -1.35 -12.19
C LYS A 212 19.82 -0.56 -13.35
N TYR A 213 18.73 0.16 -13.12
CA TYR A 213 18.02 0.90 -14.17
C TYR A 213 18.29 2.42 -14.17
N ARG A 214 19.12 2.93 -13.25
CA ARG A 214 19.43 4.37 -13.11
C ARG A 214 19.78 5.03 -14.45
N LYS A 215 20.77 4.49 -15.16
CA LYS A 215 21.24 5.02 -16.46
C LYS A 215 20.19 5.00 -17.58
N THR A 216 19.13 4.22 -17.42
CA THR A 216 18.02 4.16 -18.39
C THR A 216 16.92 5.17 -18.07
N ILE A 217 16.80 5.54 -16.79
CA ILE A 217 15.81 6.47 -16.26
C ILE A 217 16.30 7.91 -16.41
N GLU A 218 17.56 8.16 -16.04
CA GLU A 218 18.27 9.44 -16.21
C GLU A 218 18.58 9.72 -17.69
#